data_AF-A0A1U8IDT8-F1
#
_entry.id   AF-A0A1U8IDT8-F1
#
_cell.length_a   1.000
_cell.length_b   1.000
_cell.length_c   1.000
_cell.angle_alpha   90.00
_cell.angle_beta   90.00
_cell.angle_gamma   90.00
#
_symmetry.space_group_name_H-M   'P 1'
#
loop_
_entity.id
_entity.type
_entity.pdbx_description
1 polymer ?
#
loop_
_entity_poly.entity_id
_entity_poly.type
_entity_poly.pdbx_seq_one_letter_code
_entity_poly.pdbx_strand_id
1 'polypeptide(L)'
;MTLEDCGLNNLGYIGRWFTWERGRFLATNIRERLDRGVASLNWVNLYPSYQLEHLSYSFSDHCPILLDTMGRKRSELCNKDKIFRFEAKWCFENSFEQEVKRYWADYSGSVLDRLERMGQQIQR
;
A
#
# COMPACT_ATOMS: atom_id res chain seq x y z
N MET A 1 -17.82 10.88 25.21
CA MET A 1 -17.66 10.07 24.00
C MET A 1 -16.35 10.53 23.40
N THR A 2 -15.23 9.90 23.77
CA THR A 2 -13.92 10.57 23.80
C THR A 2 -13.42 11.11 22.45
N LEU A 3 -13.79 10.48 21.35
CA LEU A 3 -13.43 10.98 20.01
C LEU A 3 -14.27 12.18 19.59
N GLU A 4 -15.58 12.15 19.86
CA GLU A 4 -16.48 13.27 19.54
C GLU A 4 -16.18 14.48 20.42
N ASP A 5 -15.82 14.26 21.69
CA ASP A 5 -15.39 15.32 22.62
C ASP A 5 -14.11 16.02 22.09
N CYS A 6 -13.29 15.31 21.29
CA CYS A 6 -12.12 15.82 20.60
C CYS A 6 -12.41 16.36 19.18
N GLY A 7 -13.68 16.38 18.75
CA GLY A 7 -14.08 16.80 17.40
C GLY A 7 -13.61 15.85 16.28
N LEU A 8 -13.33 14.58 16.61
CA LEU A 8 -12.87 13.55 15.68
C LEU A 8 -13.99 12.58 15.33
N ASN A 9 -14.16 12.34 14.03
CA ASN A 9 -15.13 11.41 13.48
C ASN A 9 -14.41 10.19 12.92
N ASN A 10 -15.06 9.03 13.02
CA ASN A 10 -14.56 7.82 12.37
C ASN A 10 -14.69 7.94 10.85
N LEU A 11 -13.60 7.67 10.13
CA LEU A 11 -13.58 7.77 8.67
C LEU A 11 -14.26 6.60 7.96
N GLY A 12 -14.57 5.52 8.67
CA GLY A 12 -14.99 4.26 8.05
C GLY A 12 -13.82 3.53 7.39
N TYR A 13 -14.10 2.40 6.75
CA TYR A 13 -13.10 1.60 6.04
C TYR A 13 -13.74 0.72 4.95
N ILE A 14 -12.92 0.26 4.01
CA ILE A 14 -13.25 -0.71 2.96
C ILE A 14 -12.32 -1.92 3.13
N GLY A 15 -12.84 -3.11 2.80
CA GLY A 15 -12.08 -4.37 2.88
C GLY A 15 -12.40 -5.14 4.16
N ARG A 16 -11.36 -5.74 4.77
CA ARG A 16 -11.52 -6.62 5.93
C ARG A 16 -11.97 -5.83 7.16
N TRP A 17 -12.81 -6.43 8.01
CA TRP A 17 -13.30 -5.77 9.21
C TRP A 17 -12.29 -5.68 10.36
N PHE A 18 -11.19 -6.42 10.27
CA PHE A 18 -10.12 -6.51 11.27
C PHE A 18 -8.83 -5.86 10.74
N THR A 19 -8.01 -5.37 11.67
CA THR A 19 -6.67 -4.83 11.39
C THR A 19 -5.57 -5.63 12.04
N TRP A 20 -5.93 -6.60 12.89
CA TRP A 20 -5.02 -7.50 13.54
C TRP A 20 -5.56 -8.93 13.52
N GLU A 21 -4.70 -9.91 13.30
CA GLU A 21 -5.02 -11.33 13.27
C GLU A 21 -3.92 -12.18 13.88
N ARG A 22 -4.29 -13.08 14.80
CA ARG A 22 -3.37 -14.06 15.40
C ARG A 22 -3.95 -15.46 15.32
N GLY A 23 -3.07 -16.43 15.07
CA GLY A 23 -3.42 -17.84 14.96
C GLY A 23 -3.68 -18.25 13.51
N ARG A 24 -3.21 -19.45 13.14
CA ARG A 24 -3.23 -19.96 11.75
C ARG A 24 -4.33 -20.98 11.49
N PHE A 25 -5.05 -21.41 12.52
CA PHE A 25 -6.12 -22.42 12.43
C PHE A 25 -7.44 -21.82 12.88
N LEU A 26 -8.55 -22.28 12.30
CA LEU A 26 -9.89 -21.79 12.66
C LEU A 26 -10.16 -21.84 14.17
N ALA A 27 -9.70 -22.88 14.86
CA ALA A 27 -9.89 -23.05 16.30
C ALA A 27 -9.06 -22.06 17.16
N THR A 28 -8.01 -21.46 16.60
CA THR A 28 -7.10 -20.55 17.33
C THR A 28 -7.04 -19.16 16.71
N ASN A 29 -7.84 -18.89 15.68
CA ASN A 29 -7.82 -17.64 14.95
C ASN A 29 -8.61 -16.57 15.69
N ILE A 30 -7.91 -15.52 16.10
CA ILE A 30 -8.49 -14.34 16.74
C ILE A 30 -8.24 -13.17 15.80
N ARG A 31 -9.29 -12.39 15.54
CA ARG A 31 -9.27 -11.22 14.67
C ARG A 31 -9.87 -10.05 15.41
N GLU A 32 -9.16 -8.92 15.40
CA GLU A 32 -9.58 -7.70 16.08
C GLU A 32 -9.32 -6.47 15.21
N ARG A 33 -10.05 -5.39 15.49
CA ARG A 33 -9.83 -4.08 14.85
C ARG A 33 -9.23 -3.11 15.87
N LEU A 34 -7.90 -3.11 15.91
CA LEU A 34 -7.10 -2.31 16.84
C LEU A 34 -6.76 -0.93 16.27
N ASP A 35 -6.73 -0.82 14.94
CA ASP A 35 -6.34 0.38 14.21
C ASP A 35 -7.57 1.01 13.55
N ARG A 36 -7.71 2.34 13.65
CA ARG A 36 -8.85 3.09 13.07
C ARG A 36 -8.39 4.45 12.56
N GLY A 37 -8.87 4.83 11.37
CA GLY A 37 -8.76 6.20 10.89
C GLY A 37 -9.84 7.09 11.48
N VAL A 38 -9.42 8.22 12.04
CA VAL A 38 -10.32 9.27 12.53
C VAL A 38 -9.84 10.62 12.02
N ALA A 39 -10.77 11.55 11.77
CA ALA A 39 -10.41 12.90 11.37
C ALA A 39 -11.46 13.92 11.81
N SER A 40 -11.04 15.19 11.85
CA SER A 40 -11.96 16.30 12.07
C SER A 40 -12.85 16.56 10.85
N LEU A 41 -13.98 17.23 11.07
CA LEU A 41 -14.88 17.61 9.97
C LEU A 41 -14.18 18.50 8.94
N ASN A 42 -13.29 19.39 9.37
CA ASN A 42 -12.50 20.23 8.48
C ASN A 42 -11.63 19.39 7.53
N TRP A 43 -11.02 18.31 8.02
CA TRP A 43 -10.23 17.41 7.18
C TRP A 43 -11.09 16.66 6.17
N VAL A 44 -12.26 16.18 6.59
CA VAL A 44 -13.22 15.51 5.69
C VAL A 44 -13.68 16.45 4.57
N ASN A 45 -13.91 17.72 4.89
CA ASN A 45 -14.30 18.74 3.90
C ASN A 45 -13.17 19.05 2.90
N LEU A 46 -11.90 18.95 3.32
CA LEU A 46 -10.75 19.12 2.42
C LEU A 46 -10.58 17.93 1.45
N TYR A 47 -10.92 16.72 1.90
CA TYR A 47 -10.75 15.49 1.12
C TYR A 47 -12.06 14.72 0.97
N PRO A 48 -13.09 15.28 0.32
CA PRO A 48 -14.42 14.67 0.26
C PRO A 48 -14.46 13.34 -0.50
N SER A 49 -13.41 13.03 -1.27
CA SER A 49 -13.26 11.78 -2.02
C SER A 49 -12.34 10.77 -1.31
N TYR A 50 -12.02 10.99 -0.02
CA TYR A 50 -11.13 10.09 0.69
C TYR A 50 -11.67 8.65 0.71
N GLN A 51 -10.76 7.68 0.74
CA GLN A 51 -11.06 6.29 1.00
C GLN A 51 -10.03 5.72 1.97
N LEU A 52 -10.50 4.93 2.92
CA LEU A 52 -9.65 4.20 3.84
C LEU A 52 -9.84 2.70 3.60
N GLU A 53 -8.76 2.00 3.31
CA GLU A 53 -8.77 0.58 2.95
C GLU A 53 -7.87 -0.24 3.88
N HIS A 54 -8.36 -1.41 4.30
CA HIS A 54 -7.56 -2.41 5.01
C HIS A 54 -6.95 -3.40 4.01
N LEU A 55 -5.64 -3.32 3.81
CA LEU A 55 -4.94 -4.14 2.82
C LEU A 55 -4.73 -5.57 3.33
N SER A 56 -4.90 -6.54 2.43
CA SER A 56 -4.90 -7.97 2.77
C SER A 56 -3.52 -8.60 2.99
N TYR A 57 -2.43 -7.89 2.66
CA TYR A 57 -1.08 -8.45 2.64
C TYR A 57 -0.16 -7.77 3.66
N SER A 58 0.38 -8.56 4.57
CA SER A 58 1.37 -8.14 5.54
C SER A 58 2.18 -9.34 6.00
N PHE A 59 3.48 -9.13 6.25
CA PHE A 59 4.29 -10.07 7.02
C PHE A 59 4.11 -9.88 8.54
N SER A 60 3.34 -8.88 8.95
CA SER A 60 2.91 -8.65 10.32
C SER A 60 1.53 -9.27 10.57
N ASP A 61 1.26 -9.56 11.84
CA ASP A 61 -0.07 -9.81 12.39
C ASP A 61 -1.03 -8.62 12.25
N HIS A 62 -0.53 -7.42 11.93
CA HIS A 62 -1.32 -6.26 11.53
C HIS A 62 -1.49 -6.14 10.01
N CYS A 63 -2.68 -5.70 9.59
CA CYS A 63 -2.98 -5.34 8.22
C CYS A 63 -2.69 -3.83 7.98
N PRO A 64 -2.04 -3.45 6.87
CA PRO A 64 -1.80 -2.04 6.56
C PRO A 64 -3.10 -1.30 6.29
N ILE A 65 -3.19 -0.05 6.78
CA ILE A 65 -4.27 0.88 6.46
C ILE A 65 -3.78 1.85 5.38
N LEU A 66 -4.48 1.87 4.24
CA LEU A 66 -4.25 2.83 3.18
C LEU A 66 -5.29 3.95 3.25
N LEU A 67 -4.84 5.18 3.47
CA LEU A 67 -5.66 6.38 3.32
C LEU A 67 -5.37 7.06 1.98
N ASP A 68 -6.29 6.96 1.04
CA ASP A 68 -6.23 7.67 -0.24
C ASP A 68 -7.12 8.92 -0.17
N THR A 69 -6.52 10.10 -0.22
CA THR A 69 -7.23 11.38 -0.19
C THR A 69 -7.81 11.79 -1.55
N MET A 70 -7.41 11.11 -2.63
CA MET A 70 -7.89 11.40 -3.99
C MET A 70 -8.98 10.42 -4.45
N GLY A 71 -9.03 9.22 -3.87
CA GLY A 71 -10.00 8.17 -4.21
C GLY A 71 -10.12 7.97 -5.72
N ARG A 72 -11.36 8.00 -6.25
CA ARG A 72 -11.64 7.82 -7.68
C ARG A 72 -11.05 8.91 -8.60
N LYS A 73 -10.72 10.10 -8.09
CA LYS A 73 -10.04 11.14 -8.90
C LYS A 73 -8.60 10.75 -9.25
N ARG A 74 -8.03 9.77 -8.53
CA ARG A 74 -6.71 9.23 -8.85
C ARG A 74 -6.66 8.63 -10.26
N SER A 75 -7.69 7.90 -10.71
CA SER A 75 -7.67 7.32 -12.07
C SER A 75 -7.74 8.37 -13.18
N GLU A 76 -8.32 9.54 -12.90
CA GLU A 76 -8.41 10.65 -13.85
C GLU A 76 -7.09 11.46 -13.93
N LEU A 77 -6.35 11.56 -12.82
CA LEU A 77 -5.07 12.28 -12.73
C LEU A 77 -3.85 11.39 -13.00
N CYS A 78 -3.97 10.09 -12.77
CA CYS A 78 -2.91 9.11 -12.99
C CYS A 78 -3.01 8.49 -14.37
N ASN A 79 -3.00 9.32 -15.41
CA ASN A 79 -2.51 8.94 -16.73
C ASN A 79 -0.96 8.98 -16.72
N LYS A 80 -0.35 8.50 -15.64
CA LYS A 80 1.09 8.62 -15.39
C LYS A 80 1.78 7.41 -15.99
N ASP A 81 2.74 7.69 -16.85
CA ASP A 81 3.76 6.77 -17.35
C ASP A 81 4.15 5.78 -16.26
N LYS A 82 4.24 4.50 -16.62
CA LYS A 82 4.56 3.40 -15.69
C LYS A 82 5.92 3.67 -15.04
N ILE A 83 5.91 4.33 -13.88
CA ILE A 83 7.11 4.47 -13.06
C ILE A 83 7.50 3.07 -12.59
N PHE A 84 8.77 2.74 -12.73
CA PHE A 84 9.31 1.49 -12.22
C PHE A 84 8.96 1.33 -10.73
N ARG A 85 8.37 0.18 -10.39
CA ARG A 85 8.08 -0.24 -9.02
C ARG A 85 8.77 -1.56 -8.77
N PHE A 86 9.58 -1.59 -7.72
CA PHE A 86 10.18 -2.81 -7.24
C PHE A 86 9.15 -3.64 -6.45
N GLU A 87 8.99 -4.92 -6.78
CA GLU A 87 8.19 -5.84 -5.99
C GLU A 87 9.10 -6.74 -5.16
N ALA A 88 8.90 -6.74 -3.84
CA ALA A 88 9.69 -7.57 -2.91
C ALA A 88 9.63 -9.07 -3.24
N LYS A 89 8.57 -9.53 -3.93
CA LYS A 89 8.43 -10.92 -4.39
C LYS A 89 9.60 -11.36 -5.28
N TRP A 90 10.19 -10.44 -6.06
CA TRP A 90 11.28 -10.75 -6.97
C TRP A 90 12.53 -11.22 -6.23
N CYS A 91 12.78 -10.75 -5.01
CA CYS A 91 13.89 -11.24 -4.19
C CYS A 91 13.78 -12.73 -3.82
N PHE A 92 12.61 -13.35 -3.97
CA PHE A 92 12.44 -14.79 -3.74
C PHE A 92 12.65 -15.62 -5.01
N GLU A 93 12.81 -14.97 -6.18
CA GLU A 93 13.13 -15.65 -7.42
C GLU A 93 14.65 -15.85 -7.52
N ASN A 94 15.09 -17.09 -7.66
CA ASN A 94 16.52 -17.43 -7.70
C ASN A 94 17.29 -16.74 -8.83
N SER A 95 16.60 -16.32 -9.90
CA SER A 95 17.17 -15.63 -11.05
C SER A 95 17.33 -14.11 -10.84
N PHE A 96 16.60 -13.52 -9.90
CA PHE A 96 16.47 -12.07 -9.80
C PHE A 96 17.81 -11.36 -9.58
N GLU A 97 18.66 -11.89 -8.69
CA GLU A 97 19.96 -11.31 -8.43
C GLU A 97 20.85 -11.31 -9.69
N GLN A 98 20.81 -12.39 -10.47
CA GLN A 98 21.60 -12.50 -11.70
C GLN A 98 21.06 -11.56 -12.79
N GLU A 99 19.74 -11.43 -12.90
CA GLU A 99 19.09 -10.50 -13.82
C GLU A 99 19.47 -9.05 -13.49
N VAL A 100 19.39 -8.63 -12.22
CA VAL A 100 19.79 -7.29 -11.79
C VAL A 100 21.27 -7.03 -12.11
N LYS A 101 22.18 -7.96 -11.80
CA LYS A 101 23.61 -7.82 -12.12
C LYS A 101 23.86 -7.66 -13.61
N ARG A 102 23.16 -8.45 -14.43
CA ARG A 102 23.25 -8.38 -15.89
C ARG A 102 22.79 -7.02 -16.40
N TYR A 103 21.60 -6.58 -16.03
CA TYR A 103 21.09 -5.27 -16.46
C TYR A 103 21.97 -4.12 -15.97
N TRP A 104 22.54 -4.23 -14.77
CA TRP A 104 23.43 -3.19 -14.23
C TRP A 104 24.77 -3.09 -14.97
N ALA A 105 25.23 -4.18 -15.58
CA ALA A 105 26.44 -4.24 -16.40
C ALA A 105 26.18 -3.82 -17.85
N ASP A 106 25.03 -4.19 -18.42
CA ASP A 106 24.69 -3.97 -19.83
C ASP A 106 24.39 -2.50 -20.17
N TYR A 107 24.04 -1.66 -19.18
CA TYR A 107 23.68 -0.26 -19.41
C TYR A 107 24.67 0.74 -18.79
N SER A 108 25.08 1.74 -19.57
CA SER A 108 25.74 2.95 -19.08
C SER A 108 24.70 4.04 -18.79
N GLY A 109 25.00 4.95 -17.87
CA GLY A 109 24.09 6.03 -17.48
C GLY A 109 23.96 6.20 -15.97
N SER A 110 23.08 7.11 -15.56
CA SER A 110 22.78 7.36 -14.16
C SER A 110 22.04 6.17 -13.54
N VAL A 111 22.00 6.13 -12.20
CA VAL A 111 21.21 5.14 -11.45
C VAL A 111 19.74 5.17 -11.88
N LEU A 112 19.18 6.36 -12.16
CA LEU A 112 17.79 6.50 -12.59
C LEU A 112 17.55 5.88 -13.97
N ASP A 113 18.45 6.11 -14.92
CA ASP A 113 18.35 5.54 -16.27
C ASP A 113 18.40 4.01 -16.26
N ARG A 114 19.26 3.45 -15.39
CA ARG A 114 19.39 2.00 -15.21
C ARG A 114 18.12 1.41 -14.60
N LEU A 115 17.55 2.06 -13.58
CA LEU A 115 16.33 1.61 -12.92
C LEU A 115 15.11 1.69 -13.84
N GLU A 116 14.99 2.73 -14.66
CA GLU A 116 13.89 2.87 -15.62
C GLU A 116 13.92 1.75 -16.68
N ARG A 117 15.08 1.50 -17.27
CA ARG A 117 15.26 0.44 -18.28
C ARG A 117 15.07 -0.96 -17.70
N MET A 118 15.65 -1.20 -16.51
CA MET A 118 15.43 -2.44 -15.78
C MET A 118 13.94 -2.64 -15.50
N GLY A 119 13.22 -1.57 -15.17
CA GLY A 119 11.79 -1.60 -14.95
C GLY A 119 10.97 -2.02 -16.15
N GLN A 120 11.30 -1.52 -17.34
CA GLN A 120 10.64 -1.91 -18.59
C GLN A 120 10.83 -3.41 -18.92
N GLN A 121 11.92 -4.03 -18.43
CA GLN A 121 12.25 -5.43 -18.71
C GLN A 121 11.71 -6.40 -17.65
N ILE A 122 11.67 -5.97 -16.38
CA ILE A 122 11.24 -6.82 -15.25
C ILE A 122 9.74 -6.72 -14.99
N GLN A 123 9.10 -5.58 -15.28
CA GLN A 123 7.63 -5.44 -15.18
C GLN A 123 6.94 -6.19 -16.31
N ARG A 124 6.71 -7.50 -16.11
CA ARG A 124 5.79 -8.32 -16.92
C ARG A 124 4.33 -7.93 -16.70
#